data_AF-A0A371H8D3-F1
#
_entry.id   AF-A0A371H8D3-F1
#
_cell.length_a   1.000
_cell.length_b   1.000
_cell.length_c   1.000
_cell.angle_alpha   90.00
_cell.angle_beta   90.00
_cell.angle_gamma   90.00
#
_symmetry.space_group_name_H-M   'P 1'
#
loop_
_entity.id
_entity.type
_entity.pdbx_description
1 polymer ?
#
loop_
_entity_poly.entity_id
_entity_poly.type
_entity_poly.pdbx_seq_one_letter_code
_entity_poly.pdbx_strand_id
1 'polypeptide(L)'
;MIKFLNQFARMETICLLISLAAQMDWRIFQLDIKSTFLYGYLEENVYFIRCQHEYDLYAKKFGNGDILLVCLYVDNLIFIRNNPNLFEDFKKVMSCKFEMTNIRLMS
;
A
#
# COMPACT_ATOMS: atom_id res chain seq x y z
N MET A 1 18.52 -13.68 -9.49
CA MET A 1 17.67 -13.74 -10.69
C MET A 1 16.20 -13.44 -10.38
N ILE A 2 15.56 -14.10 -9.39
CA ILE A 2 14.17 -13.79 -8.97
C ILE A 2 13.99 -12.34 -8.46
N LYS A 3 14.97 -11.79 -7.73
CA LYS A 3 14.94 -10.38 -7.27
C LYS A 3 14.89 -9.33 -8.40
N PHE A 4 15.43 -9.65 -9.58
CA PHE A 4 15.44 -8.74 -10.73
C PHE A 4 14.07 -8.69 -11.42
N LEU A 5 13.42 -9.85 -11.60
CA LEU A 5 12.05 -9.91 -12.11
C LEU A 5 11.06 -9.22 -11.16
N ASN A 6 11.27 -9.36 -9.84
CA ASN A 6 10.45 -8.67 -8.86
C ASN A 6 10.61 -7.13 -8.98
N GLN A 7 11.76 -6.60 -9.42
CA GLN A 7 11.90 -5.15 -9.67
C GLN A 7 11.07 -4.64 -10.84
N PHE A 8 10.93 -5.44 -11.89
CA PHE A 8 10.11 -5.08 -13.05
C PHE A 8 8.62 -5.23 -12.77
N ALA A 9 8.19 -6.33 -12.13
CA ALA A 9 6.80 -6.51 -11.68
C ALA A 9 6.36 -5.38 -10.74
N ARG A 10 7.24 -4.94 -9.82
CA ARG A 10 6.99 -3.80 -8.93
C ARG A 10 6.70 -2.48 -9.67
N MET A 11 7.30 -2.24 -10.84
CA MET A 11 6.99 -1.05 -11.64
C MET A 11 5.60 -1.14 -12.27
N GLU A 12 5.21 -2.32 -12.77
CA GLU A 12 3.89 -2.54 -13.36
C GLU A 12 2.78 -2.32 -12.32
N THR A 13 2.93 -2.84 -11.09
CA THR A 13 1.95 -2.57 -10.02
C THR A 13 1.87 -1.12 -9.61
N ILE A 14 3.01 -0.43 -9.51
CA ILE A 14 3.00 1.01 -9.20
C ILE A 14 2.31 1.78 -10.34
N CYS A 15 2.59 1.45 -11.59
CA CYS A 15 1.90 2.02 -12.74
C CYS A 15 0.40 1.74 -12.71
N LEU A 16 -0.02 0.50 -12.41
CA LEU A 16 -1.43 0.13 -12.29
C LEU A 16 -2.13 0.90 -11.17
N LEU A 17 -1.50 1.06 -10.01
CA LEU A 17 -2.03 1.84 -8.90
C LEU A 17 -2.16 3.33 -9.28
N ILE A 18 -1.15 3.88 -9.96
CA ILE A 18 -1.20 5.27 -10.44
C ILE A 18 -2.31 5.44 -11.48
N SER A 19 -2.41 4.53 -12.46
CA SER A 19 -3.46 4.57 -13.48
C SER A 19 -4.86 4.46 -12.87
N LEU A 20 -5.05 3.55 -11.91
CA LEU A 20 -6.33 3.38 -11.21
C LEU A 20 -6.67 4.63 -10.38
N ALA A 21 -5.69 5.17 -9.66
CA ALA A 21 -5.87 6.37 -8.87
C ALA A 21 -6.22 7.57 -9.76
N ALA A 22 -5.53 7.74 -10.90
CA ALA A 22 -5.83 8.80 -11.86
C ALA A 22 -7.23 8.64 -12.48
N GLN A 23 -7.64 7.42 -12.83
CA GLN A 23 -8.96 7.16 -13.41
C GLN A 23 -10.10 7.43 -12.42
N MET A 24 -9.87 7.20 -11.13
CA MET A 24 -10.86 7.32 -10.07
C MET A 24 -10.76 8.62 -9.25
N ASP A 25 -9.84 9.51 -9.63
CA ASP A 25 -9.48 10.73 -8.88
C ASP A 25 -9.13 10.44 -7.40
N TRP A 26 -8.43 9.32 -7.16
CA TRP A 26 -7.96 8.96 -5.83
C TRP A 26 -6.57 9.53 -5.58
N ARG A 27 -6.33 10.00 -4.37
CA ARG A 27 -5.01 10.48 -3.95
C ARG A 27 -4.08 9.31 -3.64
N ILE A 28 -2.84 9.43 -4.09
CA ILE A 28 -1.77 8.48 -3.84
C ILE A 28 -0.90 8.99 -2.70
N PHE A 29 -0.70 8.14 -1.69
CA PHE A 29 0.10 8.46 -0.53
C PHE A 29 1.28 7.51 -0.43
N GLN A 30 2.43 8.06 -0.05
CA GLN A 30 3.65 7.32 0.23
C GLN A 30 4.07 7.55 1.68
N LEU A 31 4.41 6.47 2.38
CA LEU A 31 4.93 6.47 3.75
C LEU A 31 6.29 5.79 3.76
N ASP A 32 7.28 6.43 4.37
CA ASP A 32 8.60 5.84 4.57
C ASP A 32 8.57 4.98 5.85
N ILE A 33 8.67 3.65 5.68
CA ILE A 33 8.58 2.66 6.77
C ILE A 33 9.72 1.64 6.60
N LYS A 34 10.43 1.31 7.67
CA LYS A 34 11.38 0.18 7.68
C LYS A 34 10.64 -1.13 7.40
N SER A 35 10.75 -1.67 6.18
CA SER A 35 9.78 -2.64 5.68
C SER A 35 9.90 -4.06 6.25
N THR A 36 11.00 -4.36 6.94
CA THR A 36 11.28 -5.70 7.49
C THR A 36 10.25 -6.19 8.49
N PHE A 37 9.55 -5.28 9.20
CA PHE A 37 8.48 -5.65 10.13
C PHE A 37 7.08 -5.55 9.53
N LEU A 38 6.95 -4.86 8.40
CA LEU A 38 5.67 -4.53 7.79
C LEU A 38 5.11 -5.68 6.93
N TYR A 39 5.98 -6.43 6.24
CA TYR A 39 5.57 -7.60 5.48
C TYR A 39 4.87 -8.63 6.36
N GLY A 40 5.49 -9.03 7.47
CA GLY A 40 4.91 -9.97 8.42
C GLY A 40 3.58 -9.46 8.97
N TYR A 41 3.50 -8.18 9.31
CA TYR A 41 2.26 -7.59 9.80
C TYR A 41 1.10 -7.64 8.79
N LEU A 42 1.34 -7.31 7.53
CA LEU A 42 0.28 -7.35 6.51
C LEU A 42 -0.12 -8.78 6.16
N GLU A 43 0.82 -9.72 6.17
CA GLU A 43 0.56 -11.14 5.92
C GLU A 43 -0.22 -11.81 7.07
N GLU A 44 0.06 -11.43 8.31
CA GLU A 44 -0.67 -11.92 9.50
C GLU A 44 -2.06 -11.27 9.68
N ASN A 45 -2.29 -10.08 9.09
CA ASN A 45 -3.59 -9.43 9.19
C ASN A 45 -4.59 -10.04 8.21
N VAL A 46 -5.50 -10.85 8.74
CA VAL A 46 -6.64 -11.46 8.02
C VAL A 46 -7.55 -10.48 7.27
N TYR A 47 -7.45 -9.18 7.56
CA TYR A 47 -8.20 -8.12 6.87
C TYR A 47 -7.59 -7.70 5.53
N PHE A 48 -6.31 -7.98 5.31
CA PHE A 48 -5.63 -7.71 4.05
C PHE A 48 -5.59 -8.97 3.21
N ILE A 49 -6.03 -8.85 1.97
CA ILE A 49 -5.97 -9.91 0.98
C ILE A 49 -4.78 -9.61 0.08
N ARG A 50 -3.79 -10.49 0.07
CA ARG A 50 -2.63 -10.38 -0.82
C ARG A 50 -3.01 -10.81 -2.25
N CYS A 51 -2.56 -10.05 -3.24
CA CYS A 51 -2.75 -10.43 -4.64
C CYS A 51 -1.90 -11.67 -4.96
N GLN A 52 -2.47 -12.65 -5.68
CA GLN A 52 -1.76 -13.90 -6.02
C GLN A 52 -0.67 -13.71 -7.07
N HIS A 53 -0.77 -12.65 -7.87
CA HIS A 53 0.16 -12.35 -8.96
C HIS A 53 1.26 -11.36 -8.53
N GLU A 54 1.00 -10.59 -7.48
CA GLU A 54 1.81 -9.45 -7.02
C GLU A 54 2.01 -9.56 -5.51
N TYR A 55 3.16 -10.09 -5.08
CA TYR A 55 3.47 -10.38 -3.67
C TYR A 55 3.50 -9.14 -2.77
N ASP A 56 3.62 -7.97 -3.38
CA ASP A 56 3.80 -6.71 -2.68
C ASP A 56 2.50 -5.89 -2.64
N LEU A 57 1.41 -6.38 -3.26
CA LEU A 57 0.10 -5.72 -3.33
C LEU A 57 -0.92 -6.38 -2.38
N TYR A 58 -1.52 -5.55 -1.54
CA TYR A 58 -2.51 -5.91 -0.53
C TYR A 58 -3.77 -5.07 -0.71
N ALA A 59 -4.94 -5.70 -0.58
CA ALA A 59 -6.23 -5.04 -0.64
C ALA A 59 -7.00 -5.27 0.66
N LYS A 60 -7.54 -4.21 1.23
CA LYS A 60 -8.51 -4.28 2.33
C LYS A 60 -9.83 -3.68 1.86
N LYS A 61 -10.87 -4.51 1.89
CA LYS A 61 -12.26 -4.10 1.63
C LYS A 61 -12.99 -3.91 2.94
N PHE A 62 -13.77 -2.85 3.04
CA PHE A 62 -14.61 -2.56 4.18
C PHE A 62 -16.07 -2.85 3.81
N GLY A 63 -16.90 -3.22 4.80
CA GLY A 63 -18.29 -3.64 4.56
C GLY A 63 -19.20 -2.56 3.98
N ASN A 64 -18.78 -1.29 4.03
CA ASN A 64 -19.48 -0.15 3.46
C ASN A 64 -19.09 0.13 1.98
N GLY A 65 -18.25 -0.71 1.38
CA GLY A 65 -17.75 -0.50 0.01
C GLY A 65 -16.46 0.31 -0.06
N ASP A 66 -15.89 0.73 1.07
CA ASP A 66 -14.58 1.37 1.06
C ASP A 66 -13.47 0.37 0.71
N ILE A 67 -12.47 0.85 -0.02
CA ILE A 67 -11.34 0.05 -0.48
C ILE A 67 -10.06 0.80 -0.17
N LEU A 68 -9.11 0.07 0.41
CA LEU A 68 -7.75 0.48 0.62
C LEU A 68 -6.83 -0.50 -0.11
N LEU A 69 -6.04 0.02 -1.04
CA LEU A 69 -5.01 -0.74 -1.74
C LEU A 69 -3.65 -0.27 -1.22
N VAL A 70 -2.81 -1.22 -0.82
CA VAL A 70 -1.50 -0.98 -0.22
C VAL A 70 -0.46 -1.77 -1.01
N CYS A 71 0.59 -1.09 -1.45
CA CYS A 71 1.73 -1.66 -2.12
C CYS A 71 2.99 -1.42 -1.29
N LEU A 72 3.81 -2.45 -1.13
CA LEU A 72 5.13 -2.33 -0.50
C LEU A 72 6.20 -2.21 -1.59
N TYR A 73 7.02 -1.17 -1.52
CA TYR A 73 8.15 -0.96 -2.43
C TYR A 73 9.41 -0.66 -1.64
N VAL A 74 10.24 -1.69 -1.43
CA VAL A 74 11.49 -1.58 -0.65
C VAL A 74 11.18 -1.03 0.75
N ASP A 75 11.51 0.23 1.05
CA ASP A 75 11.28 0.90 2.34
C ASP A 75 10.10 1.90 2.30
N ASN A 76 9.33 1.87 1.21
CA ASN A 76 8.20 2.75 1.00
C ASN A 76 6.92 1.93 1.01
N LEU A 77 5.93 2.36 1.78
CA LEU A 77 4.56 1.90 1.64
C LEU A 77 3.81 2.92 0.78
N ILE A 78 3.27 2.49 -0.35
CA ILE A 78 2.40 3.29 -1.20
C ILE A 78 0.98 2.80 -0.99
N PHE A 79 0.01 3.70 -0.83
CA PHE A 79 -1.38 3.30 -0.74
C PHE A 79 -2.33 4.29 -1.40
N ILE A 80 -3.44 3.74 -1.88
CA ILE A 80 -4.54 4.47 -2.49
C ILE A 80 -5.85 4.03 -1.85
N ARG A 81 -6.82 4.93 -1.85
CA ARG A 81 -8.07 4.75 -1.11
C ARG A 81 -9.18 5.59 -1.70
N ASN A 82 -10.40 5.07 -1.64
CA ASN A 82 -11.57 5.76 -2.16
C ASN A 82 -12.21 6.74 -1.17
N ASN A 83 -12.07 6.51 0.14
CA ASN A 83 -12.71 7.34 1.16
C ASN A 83 -11.69 8.21 1.93
N PRO A 84 -11.83 9.56 1.96
CA PRO A 84 -10.95 10.52 2.63
C PRO A 84 -10.73 10.32 4.15
N ASN A 85 -11.50 9.48 4.81
CA ASN A 85 -11.31 9.14 6.23
C ASN A 85 -10.32 7.98 6.46
N LEU A 86 -10.21 7.02 5.53
CA LEU A 86 -9.34 5.84 5.69
C LEU A 86 -7.85 6.13 5.89
N PHE A 87 -7.38 7.28 5.42
CA PHE A 87 -5.99 7.73 5.49
C PHE A 87 -5.59 8.03 6.92
N GLU A 88 -6.38 8.79 7.65
CA GLU A 88 -6.02 9.14 9.03
C GLU A 88 -6.04 7.91 9.92
N ASP A 89 -7.04 7.03 9.74
CA ASP A 89 -7.12 5.76 10.47
C ASP A 89 -5.93 4.85 10.14
N PHE A 90 -5.63 4.69 8.85
CA PHE A 90 -4.53 3.84 8.41
C PHE A 90 -3.17 4.39 8.84
N LYS A 91 -2.96 5.70 8.66
CA LYS A 91 -1.77 6.42 9.12
C LYS A 91 -1.58 6.26 10.61
N LYS A 92 -2.62 6.46 11.42
CA LYS A 92 -2.56 6.29 12.88
C LYS A 92 -2.15 4.88 13.26
N VAL A 93 -2.78 3.85 12.68
CA VAL A 93 -2.43 2.45 12.93
C VAL A 93 -0.97 2.19 12.60
N MET A 94 -0.51 2.67 11.44
CA MET A 94 0.85 2.44 11.00
C MET A 94 1.88 3.23 11.82
N SER A 95 1.58 4.47 12.22
CA SER A 95 2.42 5.27 13.13
C SER A 95 2.48 4.69 14.55
N CYS A 96 1.42 4.02 15.01
CA CYS A 96 1.42 3.34 16.32
C CYS A 96 2.23 2.04 16.31
N LYS A 97 2.27 1.33 15.18
CA LYS A 97 2.93 0.01 15.08
C LYS A 97 4.34 0.06 14.53
N PHE A 98 4.69 1.09 13.77
CA PHE A 98 5.95 1.20 13.06
C PHE A 98 6.58 2.59 13.26
N GLU A 99 7.90 2.63 13.29
CA GLU A 99 8.64 3.89 13.17
C GLU A 99 8.41 4.47 11.77
N MET A 100 7.62 5.55 11.71
CA MET A 100 7.38 6.31 10.47
C MET A 100 8.27 7.53 10.42
N THR A 101 9.02 7.67 9.33
CA THR A 101 9.93 8.81 9.16
C THR A 101 9.25 9.98 8.47
N ASN A 102 8.48 9.75 7.41
CA ASN A 102 7.82 10.80 6.63
C ASN A 102 6.58 10.30 5.87
N ILE A 103 5.72 11.26 5.52
CA ILE A 103 4.55 11.07 4.67
C ILE A 103 4.65 12.00 3.48
N ARG A 104 4.53 11.45 2.28
CA ARG A 104 4.57 12.22 1.03
C ARG A 104 3.28 11.99 0.24
N LEU A 105 2.68 13.08 -0.21
CA LEU A 105 1.63 13.03 -1.23
C LEU A 105 2.33 12.96 -2.60
N MET A 106 1.96 11.99 -3.43
CA MET A 106 2.39 12.00 -4.83
C MET A 106 1.40 12.89 -5.59
N SER A 107 1.83 14.11 -5.90
CA SER A 107 1.08 15.08 -6.72
C SER A 107 1.31 14.83 -8.20
#